data_AF-A0A377KCI4-F1
#
_entry.id   AF-A0A377KCI4-F1
#
_cell.length_a   1.000
_cell.length_b   1.000
_cell.length_c   1.000
_cell.angle_alpha   90.00
_cell.angle_beta   90.00
_cell.angle_gamma   90.00
#
_symmetry.space_group_name_H-M   'P 1'
#
loop_
_entity.id
_entity.type
_entity.pdbx_description
1 polymer ?
#
loop_
_entity_poly.entity_id
_entity_poly.type
_entity_poly.pdbx_seq_one_letter_code
_entity_poly.pdbx_strand_id
1 'polypeptide(L)'
;MQRIGVSDYTILGTVKGAELELLRFTHPFMDFDVPAILGDHVTLDAGTGAVHTAPGHGPDDYVIGQKYGLETANPVGPDGTYLPGTYPTLDGVNVFKANDIVIALLQEKGALLHVEKMQHSYPCCWRHKTPIIFRATPQWFVSMDQKGLRAQSLKEIKGVQWIPDWGQARIESMVANRPDWCISRQRTWGRADVTVRAQRHRRTASAYSRTDGRSGKTR
;
A
#
# COMPACT_ATOMS: atom_id res chain seq x y z
N MET A 1 -27.09 5.88 -6.38
CA MET A 1 -28.18 6.89 -6.50
C MET A 1 -28.89 7.17 -5.18
N GLN A 2 -29.33 6.15 -4.43
CA GLN A 2 -30.04 6.36 -3.15
C GLN A 2 -29.27 7.24 -2.14
N ARG A 3 -27.96 7.02 -1.96
CA ARG A 3 -27.12 7.83 -1.04
C ARG A 3 -27.05 9.31 -1.40
N ILE A 4 -27.19 9.63 -2.69
CA ILE A 4 -27.13 11.01 -3.18
C ILE A 4 -28.52 11.64 -3.33
N GLY A 5 -29.58 10.95 -2.85
CA GLY A 5 -30.96 11.45 -2.88
C GLY A 5 -31.59 11.54 -4.28
N VAL A 6 -30.99 10.89 -5.29
CA VAL A 6 -31.52 10.92 -6.66
C VAL A 6 -32.45 9.71 -6.87
N SER A 7 -33.74 9.99 -7.04
CA SER A 7 -34.78 9.01 -7.37
C SER A 7 -34.91 8.78 -8.88
N ASP A 8 -34.84 9.85 -9.66
CA ASP A 8 -35.07 9.83 -11.10
C ASP A 8 -33.75 9.94 -11.87
N TYR A 9 -33.38 8.86 -12.55
CA TYR A 9 -32.21 8.82 -13.42
C TYR A 9 -32.50 7.95 -14.64
N THR A 10 -31.85 8.27 -15.76
CA THR A 10 -31.94 7.48 -16.99
C THR A 10 -30.58 6.87 -17.29
N ILE A 11 -30.56 5.58 -17.57
CA ILE A 11 -29.34 4.88 -18.00
C ILE A 11 -29.14 5.18 -19.49
N LEU A 12 -28.10 5.93 -19.82
CA LEU A 12 -27.75 6.26 -21.20
C LEU A 12 -26.95 5.15 -21.90
N GLY A 13 -26.32 4.27 -21.12
CA GLY A 13 -25.54 3.16 -21.65
C GLY A 13 -24.98 2.26 -20.56
N THR A 14 -24.53 1.09 -20.98
CA THR A 14 -23.88 0.06 -20.15
C THR A 14 -22.68 -0.49 -20.90
N VAL A 15 -21.60 -0.70 -20.17
CA VAL A 15 -20.30 -1.08 -20.72
C VAL A 15 -19.70 -2.18 -19.84
N LYS A 16 -18.95 -3.10 -20.44
CA LYS A 16 -18.19 -4.09 -19.67
C LYS A 16 -16.97 -3.42 -19.04
N GLY A 17 -16.64 -3.73 -17.80
CA GLY A 17 -15.48 -3.14 -17.11
C GLY A 17 -14.17 -3.26 -17.90
N ALA A 18 -13.98 -4.36 -18.63
CA ALA A 18 -12.82 -4.56 -19.50
C ALA A 18 -12.67 -3.52 -20.63
N GLU A 19 -13.77 -2.92 -21.09
CA GLU A 19 -13.74 -1.86 -22.11
C GLU A 19 -13.30 -0.51 -21.52
N LEU A 20 -13.29 -0.37 -20.19
CA LEU A 20 -12.80 0.81 -19.49
C LEU A 20 -11.30 0.74 -19.18
N GLU A 21 -10.65 -0.41 -19.38
CA GLU A 21 -9.25 -0.61 -19.07
C GLU A 21 -8.36 0.40 -19.82
N LEU A 22 -7.49 1.08 -19.06
CA LEU A 22 -6.57 2.13 -19.52
C LEU A 22 -7.22 3.40 -20.11
N LEU A 23 -8.55 3.54 -20.06
CA LEU A 23 -9.17 4.83 -20.33
C LEU A 23 -8.69 5.87 -19.31
N ARG A 24 -8.43 7.08 -19.80
CA ARG A 24 -7.88 8.17 -18.99
C ARG A 24 -9.01 9.01 -18.41
N PHE A 25 -8.87 9.35 -17.13
CA PHE A 25 -9.76 10.22 -16.38
C PHE A 25 -8.94 11.34 -15.77
N THR A 26 -9.44 12.57 -15.84
CA THR A 26 -8.77 13.71 -15.22
C THR A 26 -8.91 13.64 -13.70
N HIS A 27 -7.82 13.86 -12.99
CA HIS A 27 -7.82 13.86 -11.54
C HIS A 27 -8.71 15.01 -11.01
N PRO A 28 -9.49 14.83 -9.93
CA PRO A 28 -10.52 15.79 -9.49
C PRO A 28 -10.08 17.24 -9.27
N PHE A 29 -8.82 17.46 -8.89
CA PHE A 29 -8.27 18.79 -8.60
C PHE A 29 -6.78 18.95 -8.92
N MET A 30 -6.13 17.88 -9.41
CA MET A 30 -4.73 17.94 -9.82
C MET A 30 -4.72 17.85 -11.34
N ASP A 31 -3.87 18.63 -12.00
CA ASP A 31 -3.87 18.76 -13.45
C ASP A 31 -3.11 17.61 -14.14
N PHE A 32 -3.58 16.39 -13.92
CA PHE A 32 -3.08 15.19 -14.61
C PHE A 32 -4.16 14.13 -14.77
N ASP A 33 -3.94 13.24 -15.72
CA ASP A 33 -4.85 12.12 -16.00
C ASP A 33 -4.36 10.82 -15.36
N VAL A 34 -5.32 10.04 -14.85
CA VAL A 34 -5.13 8.69 -14.30
C VAL A 34 -5.81 7.64 -15.19
N PRO A 35 -5.21 6.45 -15.37
CA PRO A 35 -5.85 5.36 -16.09
C PRO A 35 -6.85 4.61 -15.20
N ALA A 36 -7.93 4.09 -15.78
CA ALA A 36 -8.69 3.01 -15.15
C ALA A 36 -7.95 1.68 -15.26
N ILE A 37 -7.99 0.89 -14.20
CA ILE A 37 -7.31 -0.40 -14.09
C ILE A 37 -8.30 -1.47 -13.63
N LEU A 38 -8.04 -2.72 -13.99
CA LEU A 38 -8.90 -3.85 -13.60
C LEU A 38 -8.37 -4.51 -12.34
N GLY A 39 -9.15 -4.43 -11.27
CA GLY A 39 -8.82 -5.03 -9.97
C GLY A 39 -9.82 -6.09 -9.54
N ASP A 40 -9.32 -7.29 -9.27
CA ASP A 40 -10.14 -8.43 -8.80
C ASP A 40 -10.58 -8.29 -7.33
N HIS A 41 -9.99 -7.35 -6.59
CA HIS A 41 -10.32 -7.07 -5.19
C HIS A 41 -11.56 -6.17 -5.02
N VAL A 42 -12.10 -5.64 -6.13
CA VAL A 42 -13.27 -4.76 -6.11
C VAL A 42 -14.54 -5.60 -6.00
N THR A 43 -15.39 -5.29 -5.02
CA THR A 43 -16.67 -5.97 -4.80
C THR A 43 -17.85 -5.04 -5.11
N LEU A 44 -19.03 -5.63 -5.29
CA LEU A 44 -20.28 -4.89 -5.51
C LEU A 44 -21.03 -4.58 -4.19
N ASP A 45 -20.52 -5.09 -3.07
CA ASP A 45 -21.18 -5.00 -1.77
C ASP A 45 -21.01 -3.62 -1.10
N ALA A 46 -19.98 -2.86 -1.51
CA ALA A 46 -19.65 -1.57 -0.91
C ALA A 46 -19.16 -0.54 -1.95
N GLY A 47 -19.50 0.73 -1.70
CA GLY A 47 -19.08 1.85 -2.54
C GLY A 47 -19.87 1.94 -3.85
N THR A 48 -19.18 2.28 -4.93
CA THR A 48 -19.77 2.51 -6.26
C THR A 48 -19.40 1.41 -7.27
N GLY A 49 -18.62 0.41 -6.86
CA GLY A 49 -17.99 -0.54 -7.78
C GLY A 49 -16.77 0.02 -8.53
N ALA A 50 -16.42 1.29 -8.30
CA ALA A 50 -15.17 1.89 -8.75
C ALA A 50 -14.35 2.33 -7.51
N VAL A 51 -13.10 1.89 -7.43
CA VAL A 51 -12.25 2.09 -6.25
C VAL A 51 -11.07 2.97 -6.64
N HIS A 52 -10.82 4.01 -5.85
CA HIS A 52 -9.62 4.83 -5.96
C HIS A 52 -8.40 4.01 -5.54
N THR A 53 -7.33 4.04 -6.34
CA THR A 53 -6.09 3.31 -6.09
C THR A 53 -4.95 4.27 -5.77
N ALA A 54 -4.33 4.10 -4.61
CA ALA A 54 -3.12 4.80 -4.19
C ALA A 54 -2.05 3.78 -3.76
N PRO A 55 -1.12 3.37 -4.66
CA PRO A 55 -0.15 2.31 -4.39
C PRO A 55 0.74 2.55 -3.16
N GLY A 56 0.95 3.82 -2.77
CA GLY A 56 1.69 4.18 -1.57
C GLY A 56 0.94 3.92 -0.26
N HIS A 57 -0.37 3.70 -0.29
CA HIS A 57 -1.25 3.77 0.88
C HIS A 57 -2.24 2.61 1.01
N GLY A 58 -2.09 1.55 0.21
CA GLY A 58 -2.91 0.34 0.30
C GLY A 58 -2.12 -0.90 -0.15
N PRO A 59 -2.21 -2.05 0.54
CA PRO A 59 -1.57 -3.29 0.08
C PRO A 59 -2.09 -3.79 -1.28
N ASP A 60 -3.41 -3.81 -1.47
CA ASP A 60 -4.01 -4.24 -2.74
C ASP A 60 -3.69 -3.24 -3.85
N ASP A 61 -3.74 -1.95 -3.53
CA ASP A 61 -3.33 -0.85 -4.42
C ASP A 61 -1.86 -0.97 -4.84
N TYR A 62 -1.00 -1.38 -3.92
CA TYR A 62 0.41 -1.61 -4.21
C TYR A 62 0.58 -2.75 -5.22
N VAL A 63 -0.09 -3.89 -4.99
CA VAL A 63 0.01 -5.07 -5.87
C VAL A 63 -0.51 -4.76 -7.28
N ILE A 64 -1.69 -4.15 -7.39
CA ILE A 64 -2.25 -3.78 -8.70
C ILE A 64 -1.44 -2.65 -9.36
N GLY A 65 -0.96 -1.68 -8.58
CA GLY A 65 -0.08 -0.62 -9.06
C GLY A 65 1.20 -1.18 -9.68
N GLN A 66 1.83 -2.18 -9.05
CA GLN A 66 2.98 -2.87 -9.63
C GLN A 66 2.62 -3.60 -10.94
N LYS A 67 1.48 -4.29 -11.02
CA LYS A 67 1.01 -4.99 -12.22
C LYS A 67 0.89 -4.04 -13.43
N TYR A 68 0.38 -2.82 -13.21
CA TYR A 68 0.20 -1.81 -14.26
C TYR A 68 1.38 -0.83 -14.39
N GLY A 69 2.46 -1.00 -13.61
CA GLY A 69 3.62 -0.11 -13.65
C GLY A 69 3.34 1.32 -13.15
N LEU A 70 2.36 1.49 -12.26
CA LEU A 70 2.00 2.78 -11.69
C LEU A 70 3.06 3.25 -10.68
N GLU A 71 3.27 4.56 -10.62
CA GLU A 71 4.16 5.17 -9.64
C GLU A 71 3.65 4.91 -8.22
N THR A 72 4.53 4.44 -7.34
CA THR A 72 4.25 4.34 -5.91
C THR A 72 4.57 5.68 -5.22
N ALA A 73 3.73 6.67 -5.49
CA ALA A 73 3.84 7.99 -4.88
C ALA A 73 3.62 7.89 -3.35
N ASN A 74 4.51 8.51 -2.58
CA ASN A 74 4.39 8.61 -1.12
C ASN A 74 4.41 10.08 -0.71
N PRO A 75 3.27 10.78 -0.81
CA PRO A 75 3.18 12.19 -0.45
C PRO A 75 3.24 12.43 1.07
N VAL A 76 3.21 11.38 1.91
CA VAL A 76 3.18 11.51 3.38
C VAL A 76 4.51 11.10 4.00
N GLY A 77 5.07 11.98 4.83
CA GLY A 77 6.31 11.80 5.55
C GLY A 77 6.23 10.86 6.76
N PRO A 78 7.38 10.55 7.40
CA PRO A 78 7.50 9.67 8.56
C PRO A 78 6.61 10.03 9.76
N ASP A 79 6.37 11.32 9.95
CA ASP A 79 5.59 11.97 11.00
C ASP A 79 4.08 12.01 10.71
N GLY A 80 3.64 11.53 9.55
CA GLY A 80 2.25 11.56 9.13
C GLY A 80 1.78 12.91 8.63
N THR A 81 2.70 13.79 8.21
CA THR A 81 2.38 15.05 7.52
C THR A 81 2.68 14.94 6.02
N TYR A 82 1.98 15.71 5.21
CA TYR A 82 2.25 15.79 3.77
C TYR A 82 3.61 16.45 3.52
N LEU A 83 4.39 15.83 2.63
CA LEU A 83 5.64 16.36 2.12
C LEU A 83 5.37 17.53 1.16
N PRO A 84 6.28 18.52 1.12
CA PRO A 84 6.16 19.65 0.20
C PRO A 84 6.06 19.21 -1.27
N GLY A 85 5.24 19.91 -2.04
CA GLY A 85 5.14 19.73 -3.49
C GLY A 85 4.05 18.75 -3.94
N THR A 86 3.23 18.21 -3.02
CA THR A 86 2.05 17.44 -3.40
C THR A 86 0.92 18.37 -3.85
N TYR A 87 0.57 19.34 -2.98
CA TYR A 87 -0.39 20.39 -3.29
C TYR A 87 -0.19 21.51 -2.26
N PRO A 88 -0.10 22.80 -2.66
CA PRO A 88 0.36 23.87 -1.76
C PRO A 88 -0.40 24.00 -0.44
N THR A 89 -1.71 23.69 -0.42
CA THR A 89 -2.53 23.77 0.80
C THR A 89 -2.39 22.55 1.72
N LEU A 90 -1.73 21.49 1.28
CA LEU A 90 -1.51 20.27 2.06
C LEU A 90 -0.12 20.22 2.69
N ASP A 91 0.86 20.95 2.17
CA ASP A 91 2.24 20.90 2.62
C ASP A 91 2.38 21.10 4.14
N GLY A 92 2.96 20.11 4.84
CA GLY A 92 3.14 20.11 6.30
C GLY A 92 1.88 19.81 7.12
N VAL A 93 0.73 19.57 6.48
CA VAL A 93 -0.53 19.26 7.17
C VAL A 93 -0.57 17.77 7.54
N ASN A 94 -1.01 17.46 8.76
CA ASN A 94 -1.26 16.08 9.19
C ASN A 94 -2.40 15.43 8.40
N VAL A 95 -2.24 14.17 7.99
CA VAL A 95 -3.21 13.43 7.17
C VAL A 95 -4.66 13.48 7.68
N PHE A 96 -4.89 13.46 9.00
CA PHE A 96 -6.26 13.49 9.53
C PHE A 96 -6.90 14.88 9.44
N LYS A 97 -6.10 15.94 9.53
CA LYS A 97 -6.57 17.33 9.32
C LYS A 97 -6.73 17.67 7.84
N ALA A 98 -5.94 17.02 6.98
CA ALA A 98 -6.01 17.22 5.54
C ALA A 98 -7.36 16.77 4.95
N ASN A 99 -8.06 15.82 5.58
CA ASN A 99 -9.36 15.34 5.11
C ASN A 99 -10.37 16.48 4.89
N ASP A 100 -10.49 17.40 5.85
CA ASP A 100 -11.43 18.53 5.76
C ASP A 100 -11.02 19.51 4.64
N ILE A 101 -9.72 19.71 4.46
CA ILE A 101 -9.15 20.56 3.40
C ILE A 101 -9.44 19.95 2.03
N VAL A 102 -9.25 18.64 1.87
CA VAL A 102 -9.51 17.92 0.61
C VAL A 102 -11.00 17.94 0.26
N ILE A 103 -11.89 17.76 1.24
CA ILE A 103 -13.34 17.86 1.03
C ILE A 103 -13.71 19.26 0.53
N ALA A 104 -13.20 20.31 1.17
CA ALA A 104 -13.45 21.69 0.75
C ALA A 104 -12.93 21.96 -0.68
N LEU A 105 -11.74 21.44 -1.02
CA LEU A 105 -11.17 21.56 -2.37
C LEU A 105 -12.02 20.85 -3.43
N LEU A 106 -12.47 19.62 -3.16
CA LEU A 106 -13.34 18.87 -4.06
C LEU A 106 -14.68 19.59 -4.27
N GLN A 107 -15.22 20.23 -3.23
CA GLN A 107 -16.43 21.05 -3.32
C GLN A 107 -16.20 22.29 -4.18
N GLU A 108 -15.09 23.01 -3.97
CA GLU A 108 -14.72 24.20 -4.77
C GLU A 108 -14.55 23.85 -6.26
N LYS A 109 -13.97 22.68 -6.56
CA LYS A 109 -13.77 22.20 -7.94
C LYS A 109 -15.02 21.56 -8.56
N GLY A 110 -16.13 21.46 -7.82
CA GLY A 110 -17.36 20.82 -8.30
C GLY A 110 -17.23 19.31 -8.56
N ALA A 111 -16.20 18.67 -8.00
CA ALA A 111 -15.94 17.24 -8.14
C ALA A 111 -16.54 16.40 -6.99
N LEU A 112 -17.08 17.04 -5.95
CA LEU A 112 -17.72 16.37 -4.82
C LEU A 112 -19.21 16.10 -5.11
N LEU A 113 -19.57 14.83 -5.28
CA LEU A 113 -20.97 14.44 -5.49
C LEU A 113 -21.78 14.35 -4.19
N HIS A 114 -21.18 13.78 -3.14
CA HIS A 114 -21.84 13.57 -1.84
C HIS A 114 -20.80 13.38 -0.74
N VAL A 115 -21.14 13.82 0.48
CA VAL A 115 -20.32 13.65 1.67
C VAL A 115 -21.20 13.19 2.83
N GLU A 116 -20.81 12.09 3.46
CA GLU A 116 -21.45 11.53 4.64
C GLU A 116 -20.39 11.05 5.63
N LYS A 117 -20.71 11.07 6.94
CA LYS A 117 -19.85 10.49 7.97
C LYS A 117 -20.21 9.02 8.15
N MET A 118 -19.21 8.15 8.04
CA MET A 118 -19.38 6.71 8.22
C MET A 118 -18.72 6.25 9.53
N GLN A 119 -19.47 5.46 10.31
CA GLN A 119 -18.92 4.79 11.49
C GLN A 119 -18.51 3.37 11.13
N HIS A 120 -17.25 3.04 11.32
CA HIS A 120 -16.71 1.70 11.07
C HIS A 120 -15.52 1.42 11.98
N SER A 121 -15.06 0.16 11.99
CA SER A 121 -13.84 -0.22 12.68
C SER A 121 -12.61 0.27 11.90
N TYR A 122 -11.71 0.96 12.56
CA TYR A 122 -10.47 1.48 11.98
C TYR A 122 -9.25 0.96 12.77
N PRO A 123 -8.14 0.58 12.11
CA PRO A 123 -6.98 0.03 12.80
C PRO A 123 -6.25 1.10 13.62
N CYS A 124 -5.88 0.74 14.86
CA CYS A 124 -5.11 1.58 15.77
C CYS A 124 -3.84 0.87 16.24
N CYS A 125 -2.82 1.65 16.57
CA CYS A 125 -1.60 1.17 17.19
C CYS A 125 -1.94 0.43 18.49
N TRP A 126 -1.59 -0.84 18.60
CA TRP A 126 -1.91 -1.65 19.78
C TRP A 126 -1.34 -1.07 21.09
N ARG A 127 -0.24 -0.30 21.01
CA ARG A 127 0.42 0.34 22.15
C ARG A 127 -0.15 1.72 22.47
N HIS A 128 -0.10 2.65 21.51
CA HIS A 128 -0.49 4.05 21.75
C HIS A 128 -1.96 4.33 21.49
N LYS A 129 -2.71 3.37 20.93
CA LYS A 129 -4.13 3.48 20.55
C LYS A 129 -4.43 4.58 19.53
N THR A 130 -3.40 5.16 18.92
CA THR A 130 -3.54 6.13 17.84
C THR A 130 -3.90 5.44 16.51
N PRO A 131 -4.73 6.06 15.66
CA PRO A 131 -5.00 5.54 14.32
C PRO A 131 -3.72 5.37 13.51
N ILE A 132 -3.66 4.32 12.69
CA ILE A 132 -2.51 4.05 11.79
C ILE A 132 -2.89 4.27 10.33
N ILE A 133 -1.89 4.55 9.51
CA ILE A 133 -2.02 4.64 8.05
C ILE A 133 -1.04 3.66 7.41
N PHE A 134 -1.39 3.17 6.22
CA PHE A 134 -0.45 2.45 5.38
C PHE A 134 0.46 3.44 4.67
N ARG A 135 1.75 3.11 4.60
CA ARG A 135 2.75 3.86 3.83
C ARG A 135 3.77 2.90 3.24
N ALA A 136 3.94 2.93 1.93
CA ALA A 136 4.96 2.16 1.24
C ALA A 136 6.33 2.72 1.62
N THR A 137 7.14 1.91 2.28
CA THR A 137 8.51 2.27 2.67
C THR A 137 9.44 1.11 2.37
N PRO A 138 10.71 1.36 2.01
CA PRO A 138 11.69 0.28 1.89
C PRO A 138 11.84 -0.44 3.24
N GLN A 139 11.61 -1.76 3.24
CA GLN A 139 11.69 -2.61 4.42
C GLN A 139 12.38 -3.93 4.06
N TRP A 140 12.93 -4.60 5.07
CA TRP A 140 13.53 -5.92 4.96
C TRP A 140 12.46 -6.98 5.27
N PHE A 141 12.34 -7.93 4.36
CA PHE A 141 11.40 -9.04 4.46
C PHE A 141 12.15 -10.36 4.44
N VAL A 142 11.67 -11.31 5.24
CA VAL A 142 12.03 -12.72 5.11
C VAL A 142 10.95 -13.37 4.26
N SER A 143 11.37 -13.95 3.13
CA SER A 143 10.43 -14.68 2.27
C SER A 143 9.94 -15.94 2.97
N MET A 144 8.62 -16.10 3.04
CA MET A 144 8.00 -17.28 3.63
C MET A 144 8.05 -18.48 2.67
N ASP A 145 8.15 -18.24 1.37
CA ASP A 145 7.99 -19.26 0.34
C ASP A 145 9.29 -19.63 -0.38
N GLN A 146 10.20 -18.68 -0.62
CA GLN A 146 11.38 -18.89 -1.48
C GLN A 146 12.29 -20.05 -1.05
N LYS A 147 12.36 -20.35 0.24
CA LYS A 147 13.14 -21.47 0.80
C LYS A 147 12.28 -22.51 1.51
N GLY A 148 10.98 -22.56 1.20
CA GLY A 148 10.05 -23.54 1.78
C GLY A 148 9.77 -23.34 3.27
N LEU A 149 10.04 -22.16 3.83
CA LEU A 149 9.90 -21.87 5.26
C LEU A 149 8.46 -22.11 5.75
N ARG A 150 7.46 -21.69 4.96
CA ARG A 150 6.04 -21.93 5.23
C ARG A 150 5.71 -23.42 5.27
N ALA A 151 6.10 -24.15 4.22
CA ALA A 151 5.83 -25.58 4.11
C ALA A 151 6.48 -26.38 5.25
N GLN A 152 7.74 -26.05 5.59
CA GLN A 152 8.43 -26.65 6.72
C GLN A 152 7.72 -26.33 8.03
N SER A 153 7.36 -25.07 8.26
CA SER A 153 6.65 -24.65 9.48
C SER A 153 5.30 -25.36 9.65
N LEU A 154 4.51 -25.48 8.58
CA LEU A 154 3.24 -26.23 8.58
C LEU A 154 3.42 -27.71 8.88
N LYS A 155 4.54 -28.31 8.43
CA LYS A 155 4.88 -29.70 8.79
C LYS A 155 5.21 -29.82 10.28
N GLU A 156 6.05 -28.93 10.81
CA GLU A 156 6.47 -28.97 12.21
C GLU A 156 5.30 -28.70 13.18
N ILE A 157 4.35 -27.84 12.81
CA ILE A 157 3.15 -27.55 13.63
C ILE A 157 2.37 -28.82 14.01
N LYS A 158 2.33 -29.82 13.10
CA LYS A 158 1.65 -31.10 13.34
C LYS A 158 2.38 -31.99 14.34
N GLY A 159 3.67 -31.77 14.56
CA GLY A 159 4.49 -32.50 15.54
C GLY A 159 4.45 -31.92 16.94
N VAL A 160 3.79 -30.77 17.14
CA VAL A 160 3.69 -30.09 18.44
C VAL A 160 2.45 -30.57 19.20
N GLN A 161 2.59 -30.76 20.51
CA GLN A 161 1.44 -30.97 21.40
C GLN A 161 0.76 -29.62 21.68
N TRP A 162 -0.51 -29.50 21.30
CA TRP A 162 -1.31 -28.29 21.52
C TRP A 162 -2.21 -28.45 22.74
N ILE A 163 -2.19 -27.47 23.65
CA ILE A 163 -3.10 -27.43 24.79
C ILE A 163 -3.68 -26.02 24.85
N PRO A 164 -4.98 -25.81 24.54
CA PRO A 164 -5.96 -26.79 24.02
C PRO A 164 -5.79 -27.12 22.52
N ASP A 165 -6.32 -28.26 22.09
CA ASP A 165 -6.13 -28.83 20.73
C ASP A 165 -6.54 -27.88 19.58
N TRP A 166 -7.60 -27.09 19.76
CA TRP A 166 -8.06 -26.14 18.75
C TRP A 166 -7.02 -25.06 18.41
N GLY A 167 -6.00 -24.87 19.26
CA GLY A 167 -4.89 -23.95 19.01
C GLY A 167 -4.11 -24.28 17.74
N GLN A 168 -4.04 -25.57 17.37
CA GLN A 168 -3.37 -26.02 16.16
C GLN A 168 -3.99 -25.40 14.92
N ALA A 169 -5.30 -25.57 14.73
CA ALA A 169 -6.01 -25.07 13.55
C ALA A 169 -5.86 -23.55 13.37
N ARG A 170 -5.83 -22.81 14.49
CA ARG A 170 -5.63 -21.36 14.48
C ARG A 170 -4.23 -20.97 14.00
N ILE A 171 -3.19 -21.64 14.47
CA ILE A 171 -1.81 -21.37 14.05
C ILE A 171 -1.55 -21.86 12.63
N GLU A 172 -2.06 -23.03 12.25
CA GLU A 172 -1.97 -23.53 10.88
C GLU A 172 -2.57 -22.54 9.89
N SER A 173 -3.80 -22.08 10.14
CA SER A 173 -4.48 -21.08 9.29
C SER A 173 -3.69 -19.76 9.22
N MET A 174 -3.15 -19.31 10.35
CA MET A 174 -2.34 -18.09 10.40
C MET A 174 -1.05 -18.24 9.57
N VAL A 175 -0.35 -19.37 9.66
CA VAL A 175 0.91 -19.61 8.93
C VAL A 175 0.65 -19.87 7.45
N ALA A 176 -0.42 -20.59 7.09
CA ALA A 176 -0.80 -20.85 5.72
C ALA A 176 -1.00 -19.57 4.91
N ASN A 177 -1.68 -18.58 5.49
CA ASN A 177 -2.02 -17.31 4.83
C ASN A 177 -1.06 -16.16 5.16
N ARG A 178 0.05 -16.42 5.84
CA ARG A 178 0.98 -15.38 6.28
C ARG A 178 1.72 -14.72 5.10
N PRO A 179 1.70 -13.38 4.95
CA PRO A 179 2.57 -12.72 3.98
C PRO A 179 4.04 -12.80 4.41
N ASP A 180 4.94 -12.36 3.53
CA ASP A 180 6.36 -12.23 3.83
C ASP A 180 6.60 -11.43 5.13
N TRP A 181 7.54 -11.92 5.93
CA TRP A 181 7.72 -11.39 7.28
C TRP A 181 8.58 -10.14 7.25
N CYS A 182 7.96 -8.97 7.42
CA CYS A 182 8.67 -7.72 7.64
C CYS A 182 9.41 -7.74 8.98
N ILE A 183 10.74 -7.76 8.93
CA ILE A 183 11.63 -7.83 10.10
C ILE A 183 12.22 -6.47 10.49
N SER A 184 12.36 -5.55 9.55
CA SER A 184 12.95 -4.23 9.83
C SER A 184 12.02 -3.34 10.64
N ARG A 185 12.61 -2.56 11.55
CA ARG A 185 11.89 -1.56 12.36
C ARG A 185 12.70 -0.28 12.42
N GLN A 186 12.05 0.86 12.18
CA GLN A 186 12.67 2.17 12.35
C GLN A 186 12.66 2.56 13.84
N ARG A 187 13.55 1.94 14.63
CA ARG A 187 13.71 2.17 16.07
C ARG A 187 15.17 2.21 16.45
N THR A 188 15.47 2.98 17.50
CA THR A 188 16.84 3.10 18.06
C THR A 188 17.19 1.96 19.01
N TRP A 189 16.20 1.41 19.73
CA TRP A 189 16.39 0.29 20.65
C TRP A 189 16.06 -1.05 19.98
N GLY A 190 17.06 -1.92 19.89
CA GLY A 190 16.94 -3.27 19.31
C GLY A 190 18.28 -3.78 18.76
N ARG A 191 18.29 -4.99 18.21
CA ARG A 191 19.44 -5.49 17.45
C ARG A 191 19.48 -4.77 16.10
N ALA A 192 20.62 -4.19 15.76
CA ALA A 192 20.81 -3.56 14.45
C ALA A 192 20.78 -4.62 13.35
N ASP A 193 20.02 -4.34 12.29
CA ASP A 193 20.13 -5.10 11.04
C ASP A 193 21.52 -4.84 10.44
N VAL A 194 22.35 -5.88 10.35
CA VAL A 194 23.71 -5.76 9.82
C VAL A 194 23.65 -5.79 8.29
N THR A 195 23.30 -4.65 7.68
CA THR A 195 23.40 -4.48 6.24
C THR A 195 24.27 -3.27 5.90
N VAL A 196 25.30 -3.49 5.09
CA VAL A 196 26.14 -2.41 4.55
C VAL A 196 25.61 -2.03 3.18
N ARG A 197 25.07 -0.82 3.05
CA ARG A 197 24.68 -0.26 1.75
C ARG A 197 25.90 0.41 1.11
N ALA A 198 26.42 -0.15 0.02
CA ALA A 198 27.41 0.54 -0.80
C ALA A 198 26.75 1.79 -1.44
N GLN A 199 27.22 2.98 -1.07
CA GLN A 199 26.77 4.22 -1.69
C GLN A 199 27.47 4.38 -3.05
N ARG A 200 26.74 4.15 -4.15
CA ARG A 200 27.20 4.61 -5.47
C ARG A 200 26.92 6.10 -5.59
N HIS A 201 27.98 6.91 -5.56
CA HIS A 201 27.91 8.34 -5.78
C HIS A 201 27.55 8.61 -7.25
N ARG A 202 26.32 9.08 -7.53
CA ARG A 202 25.83 9.46 -8.87
C ARG A 202 26.38 10.83 -9.32
N ARG A 203 27.68 11.07 -9.15
CA ARG A 203 28.34 12.31 -9.64
C ARG A 203 29.59 12.12 -10.48
N THR A 204 30.05 10.89 -10.73
CA THR A 204 31.14 10.65 -11.68
C THR A 204 30.88 9.36 -12.45
N ALA A 205 30.16 9.48 -13.56
CA ALA A 205 30.36 8.58 -14.68
C ALA A 205 31.68 8.98 -15.37
N SER A 206 32.82 8.66 -14.75
CA SER A 206 34.12 8.64 -15.42
C SER A 206 35.11 7.84 -14.57
N ALA A 207 35.63 6.78 -15.20
CA ALA A 207 36.86 6.06 -14.90
C ALA A 207 37.18 5.70 -13.43
N TYR A 208 37.03 4.42 -13.10
CA TYR A 208 38.15 3.71 -12.49
C TYR A 208 38.35 2.37 -13.21
N SER A 209 39.44 2.32 -13.96
CA SER A 209 39.96 1.17 -14.68
C SER A 209 40.43 0.08 -13.73
N ARG A 210 40.30 -1.18 -14.18
CA ARG A 210 40.94 -2.38 -13.64
C ARG A 210 42.40 -2.15 -13.22
N THR A 211 42.78 -2.73 -12.08
CA THR A 211 44.02 -3.51 -11.94
C THR A 211 43.82 -4.66 -10.94
N ASP A 212 44.49 -5.76 -11.27
CA ASP A 212 44.48 -7.12 -10.73
C ASP A 212 44.71 -7.32 -9.23
N GLY A 213 44.28 -8.50 -8.74
CA GLY A 213 45.07 -9.20 -7.71
C GLY A 213 44.40 -10.26 -6.84
N ARG A 214 44.09 -11.46 -7.41
CA ARG A 214 44.10 -12.80 -6.77
C ARG A 214 43.07 -13.07 -5.63
N SER A 215 42.47 -14.24 -5.41
CA SER A 215 42.45 -15.58 -6.04
C SER A 215 41.49 -16.44 -5.18
N GLY A 216 40.71 -17.37 -5.76
CA GLY A 216 40.27 -18.56 -4.99
C GLY A 216 38.84 -19.09 -5.17
N LYS A 217 38.58 -19.69 -6.35
CA LYS A 217 37.81 -20.94 -6.60
C LYS A 217 36.38 -21.14 -6.09
N THR A 218 35.50 -21.20 -7.09
CA THR A 218 34.30 -22.04 -7.25
C THR A 218 34.50 -23.53 -6.92
N ARG A 219 33.57 -24.10 -6.15
CA ARG A 219 32.70 -25.21 -6.54
C ARG A 219 31.33 -24.98 -5.91
#